data_AF-A0A838F0Z9-F1
#
_entry.id   AF-A0A838F0Z9-F1
#
_cell.length_a   1.000
_cell.length_b   1.000
_cell.length_c   1.000
_cell.angle_alpha   90.00
_cell.angle_beta   90.00
_cell.angle_gamma   90.00
#
_symmetry.space_group_name_H-M   'P 1'
#
loop_
_entity.id
_entity.type
_entity.pdbx_description
1 polymer ?
#
loop_
_entity_poly.entity_id
_entity_poly.type
_entity_poly.pdbx_seq_one_letter_code
_entity_poly.pdbx_strand_id
1 'polypeptide(L)'
;MMLYLFMLLTNVLYADPAWKWSNAVKITEQHEFYKNNEIIIKPQNSWQTLFAVNYHDSNLKTFKDCIFYRVPGEEQGILKIKTIQAEQNCEEFLYQPGNQEWKNLKALQYSVERNMVSISLTNTKFQIEKWDVPLLNIFQHPKPKSLMSSAEYRAPKILHLTPYKGVLQVRPVKTTPLSNKKLCHDIADDCSERSASSCTQCAEGWYEITNGCKQGPKYCGSINCGTKNQPACRRGFKYQRTKSEFRCLEDASFAYCAKGLIIQCQGNSPYCI
;
A
#
# COMPACT_ATOMS: atom_id res chain seq x y z
N MET A 1 -44.59 -20.38 34.64
CA MET A 1 -43.94 -19.14 34.16
C MET A 1 -42.40 -19.23 34.19
N MET A 2 -41.81 -20.42 34.00
CA MET A 2 -40.36 -20.64 34.06
C MET A 2 -39.79 -21.28 32.78
N LEU A 3 -40.66 -21.62 31.80
CA LEU A 3 -40.27 -22.18 30.50
C LEU A 3 -40.03 -21.12 29.40
N TYR A 4 -40.44 -19.87 29.60
CA TYR A 4 -40.26 -18.81 28.58
C TYR A 4 -38.86 -18.19 28.58
N LEU A 5 -38.07 -18.39 29.65
CA LEU A 5 -36.71 -17.83 29.74
C LEU A 5 -35.67 -18.70 29.01
N PHE A 6 -35.97 -19.98 28.74
CA PHE A 6 -35.02 -20.91 28.10
C PHE A 6 -35.04 -20.82 26.56
N MET A 7 -36.12 -20.34 25.95
CA MET A 7 -36.18 -20.12 24.49
C MET A 7 -35.54 -18.79 24.01
N LEU A 8 -35.19 -17.88 24.93
CA LEU A 8 -34.48 -16.65 24.56
C LEU A 8 -32.96 -16.84 24.42
N LEU A 9 -32.42 -17.99 24.86
CA LEU A 9 -30.98 -18.28 24.79
C LEU A 9 -30.57 -19.16 23.59
N THR A 10 -31.53 -19.76 22.86
CA THR A 10 -31.21 -20.68 21.75
C THR A 10 -31.14 -20.04 20.36
N ASN A 11 -31.42 -18.75 20.23
CA ASN A 11 -31.36 -18.04 18.93
C ASN A 11 -30.10 -17.18 18.71
N VAL A 12 -29.09 -17.28 19.56
CA VAL A 12 -27.78 -16.58 19.36
C VAL A 12 -26.89 -17.32 18.33
N LEU A 13 -27.45 -18.23 17.53
CA LEU A 13 -26.70 -19.08 16.60
C LEU A 13 -26.33 -18.39 15.27
N TYR A 14 -26.79 -17.17 15.02
CA TYR A 14 -26.31 -16.33 13.92
C TYR A 14 -25.58 -15.13 14.50
N ALA A 15 -24.46 -15.39 15.18
CA ALA A 15 -23.57 -14.33 15.61
C ALA A 15 -23.02 -13.62 14.36
N ASP A 16 -23.49 -12.38 14.14
CA ASP A 16 -23.07 -11.46 13.09
C ASP A 16 -21.53 -11.47 12.99
N PRO A 17 -20.93 -11.84 11.84
CA PRO A 17 -19.48 -11.90 11.68
C PRO A 17 -18.79 -10.57 12.06
N ALA A 18 -19.51 -9.45 12.06
CA ALA A 18 -19.03 -8.14 12.48
C ALA A 18 -18.34 -8.14 13.87
N TRP A 19 -18.80 -8.97 14.82
CA TRP A 19 -18.20 -8.97 16.16
C TRP A 19 -16.73 -9.46 16.14
N LYS A 20 -16.43 -10.48 15.33
CA LYS A 20 -15.04 -11.01 15.20
C LYS A 20 -14.15 -10.00 14.49
N TRP A 21 -14.70 -9.38 13.46
CA TRP A 21 -13.97 -8.46 12.60
C TRP A 21 -13.70 -7.09 13.23
N SER A 22 -14.34 -6.78 14.37
CA SER A 22 -13.95 -5.62 15.18
C SER A 22 -12.46 -5.65 15.57
N ASN A 23 -11.88 -6.85 15.74
CA ASN A 23 -10.47 -7.07 16.02
C ASN A 23 -9.63 -7.32 14.74
N ALA A 24 -10.15 -6.98 13.56
CA ALA A 24 -9.43 -7.16 12.31
C ALA A 24 -8.14 -6.33 12.26
N VAL A 25 -7.06 -7.01 11.87
CA VAL A 25 -5.70 -6.48 11.78
C VAL A 25 -5.36 -6.05 10.36
N LYS A 26 -5.85 -6.78 9.35
CA LYS A 26 -5.62 -6.44 7.94
C LYS A 26 -6.60 -7.15 7.03
N ILE A 27 -6.92 -6.51 5.92
CA ILE A 27 -7.59 -7.16 4.79
C ILE A 27 -6.51 -7.59 3.79
N THR A 28 -6.57 -8.84 3.36
CA THR A 28 -5.67 -9.43 2.36
C THR A 28 -6.49 -10.05 1.23
N GLU A 29 -5.81 -10.51 0.16
CA GLU A 29 -6.44 -11.30 -0.92
C GLU A 29 -7.69 -10.63 -1.52
N GLN A 30 -7.67 -9.30 -1.61
CA GLN A 30 -8.77 -8.53 -2.18
C GLN A 30 -8.85 -8.77 -3.69
N HIS A 31 -10.05 -9.08 -4.16
CA HIS A 31 -10.34 -9.21 -5.58
C HIS A 31 -10.00 -7.91 -6.32
N GLU A 32 -9.31 -8.02 -7.45
CA GLU A 32 -8.77 -6.84 -8.14
C GLU A 32 -9.87 -5.93 -8.69
N PHE A 33 -10.98 -6.52 -9.14
CA PHE A 33 -12.04 -5.84 -9.88
C PHE A 33 -13.22 -5.34 -9.05
N TYR A 34 -13.42 -5.81 -7.82
CA TYR A 34 -14.65 -5.53 -7.04
C TYR A 34 -14.41 -4.51 -5.90
N LYS A 35 -13.80 -3.36 -6.20
CA LYS A 35 -13.34 -2.42 -5.15
C LYS A 35 -14.23 -1.19 -4.94
N ASN A 36 -15.18 -0.94 -5.83
CA ASN A 36 -15.88 0.36 -5.93
C ASN A 36 -17.37 0.29 -5.55
N ASN A 37 -17.77 -0.61 -4.64
CA ASN A 37 -19.18 -0.78 -4.28
C ASN A 37 -20.10 -1.14 -5.48
N GLU A 38 -19.52 -1.74 -6.52
CA GLU A 38 -20.25 -2.17 -7.71
C GLU A 38 -20.97 -3.49 -7.45
N ILE A 39 -22.13 -3.69 -8.10
CA ILE A 39 -22.87 -4.95 -7.99
C ILE A 39 -22.11 -6.05 -8.72
N ILE A 40 -21.79 -7.12 -7.98
CA ILE A 40 -21.08 -8.27 -8.54
C ILE A 40 -22.08 -9.17 -9.28
N ILE A 41 -22.13 -9.05 -10.60
CA ILE A 41 -23.07 -9.78 -11.47
C ILE A 41 -22.40 -10.79 -12.42
N LYS A 42 -21.07 -10.80 -12.51
CA LYS A 42 -20.31 -11.66 -13.44
C LYS A 42 -18.99 -12.15 -12.81
N PRO A 43 -18.44 -13.29 -13.25
CA PRO A 43 -19.08 -14.27 -14.14
C PRO A 43 -20.17 -15.06 -13.39
N GLN A 44 -21.32 -15.27 -14.02
CA GLN A 44 -22.45 -15.95 -13.40
C GLN A 44 -22.13 -17.41 -13.02
N ASN A 45 -22.78 -17.92 -11.97
CA ASN A 45 -22.58 -19.26 -11.41
C ASN A 45 -21.15 -19.59 -10.94
N SER A 46 -20.23 -18.61 -10.92
CA SER A 46 -18.84 -18.81 -10.52
C SER A 46 -18.61 -18.46 -9.05
N TRP A 47 -17.69 -19.18 -8.41
CA TRP A 47 -17.16 -18.80 -7.10
C TRP A 47 -16.07 -17.74 -7.26
N GLN A 48 -16.12 -16.72 -6.40
CA GLN A 48 -15.18 -15.62 -6.38
C GLN A 48 -14.70 -15.39 -4.95
N THR A 49 -13.39 -15.30 -4.75
CA THR A 49 -12.80 -14.81 -3.50
C THR A 49 -12.91 -13.29 -3.49
N LEU A 50 -13.68 -12.72 -2.57
CA LEU A 50 -13.87 -11.26 -2.50
C LEU A 50 -12.70 -10.58 -1.78
N PHE A 51 -12.43 -11.05 -0.57
CA PHE A 51 -11.33 -10.60 0.27
C PHE A 51 -11.18 -11.56 1.45
N ALA A 52 -10.12 -11.37 2.22
CA ALA A 52 -9.89 -12.08 3.45
C ALA A 52 -9.62 -11.11 4.61
N VAL A 53 -10.20 -11.37 5.78
CA VAL A 53 -10.05 -10.56 6.99
C VAL A 53 -9.18 -11.32 7.97
N ASN A 54 -8.01 -10.78 8.30
CA ASN A 54 -7.13 -11.36 9.31
C ASN A 54 -7.43 -10.74 10.66
N TYR A 55 -7.54 -11.56 11.70
CA TYR A 55 -7.81 -11.12 13.06
C TYR A 55 -7.11 -12.04 14.07
N HIS A 56 -6.98 -11.58 15.31
CA HIS A 56 -6.47 -12.40 16.41
C HIS A 56 -7.61 -12.90 17.29
N ASP A 57 -7.53 -14.14 17.74
CA ASP A 57 -8.42 -14.67 18.78
C ASP A 57 -7.97 -14.22 20.18
N SER A 58 -8.69 -14.65 21.22
CA SER A 58 -8.36 -14.38 22.62
C SER A 58 -7.02 -14.96 23.07
N ASN A 59 -6.45 -15.91 22.33
CA ASN A 59 -5.16 -16.55 22.59
C ASN A 59 -4.04 -15.97 21.71
N LEU A 60 -4.28 -14.83 21.05
CA LEU A 60 -3.34 -14.18 20.12
C LEU A 60 -2.97 -15.05 18.90
N LYS A 61 -3.72 -16.10 18.61
CA LYS A 61 -3.58 -16.87 17.37
C LYS A 61 -4.19 -16.08 16.23
N THR A 62 -3.50 -16.06 15.10
CA THR A 62 -3.95 -15.32 13.92
C THR A 62 -4.81 -16.23 13.05
N PHE A 63 -6.05 -15.81 12.86
CA PHE A 63 -6.98 -16.46 11.95
C PHE A 63 -7.28 -15.55 10.77
N LYS A 64 -7.81 -16.16 9.72
CA LYS A 64 -8.24 -15.47 8.52
C LYS A 64 -9.62 -15.97 8.13
N ASP A 65 -10.57 -15.05 8.04
CA ASP A 65 -11.87 -15.30 7.44
C ASP A 65 -11.79 -15.01 5.95
N CYS A 66 -11.97 -16.03 5.12
CA CYS A 66 -12.05 -15.91 3.67
C CYS A 66 -13.52 -15.74 3.26
N ILE A 67 -13.81 -14.64 2.56
CA ILE A 67 -15.16 -14.30 2.11
C ILE A 67 -15.27 -14.74 0.65
N PHE A 68 -16.15 -15.71 0.39
CA PHE A 68 -16.41 -16.22 -0.95
C PHE A 68 -17.83 -15.93 -1.36
N TYR A 69 -18.01 -15.55 -2.61
CA TYR A 69 -19.31 -15.29 -3.20
C TYR A 69 -19.50 -16.11 -4.47
N ARG A 70 -20.59 -16.87 -4.52
CA ARG A 70 -21.07 -17.49 -5.76
C ARG A 70 -21.99 -16.51 -6.44
N VAL A 71 -21.56 -16.02 -7.60
CA VAL A 71 -22.31 -15.03 -8.38
C VAL A 71 -23.59 -15.69 -8.92
N PRO A 72 -24.76 -15.06 -8.74
CA PRO A 72 -26.03 -15.62 -9.21
C PRO A 72 -26.05 -15.73 -10.74
N GLY A 73 -26.73 -16.76 -11.24
CA GLY A 73 -26.99 -17.02 -12.65
C GLY A 73 -28.34 -17.69 -12.80
N GLU A 74 -28.33 -18.95 -13.23
CA GLU A 74 -29.51 -19.82 -13.13
C GLU A 74 -29.82 -20.18 -11.67
N GLU A 75 -28.76 -20.37 -10.88
CA GLU A 75 -28.85 -20.60 -9.45
C GLU A 75 -28.76 -19.29 -8.67
N GLN A 76 -29.32 -19.32 -7.45
CA GLN A 76 -29.26 -18.18 -6.54
C GLN A 76 -27.86 -18.03 -5.96
N GLY A 77 -27.47 -16.78 -5.69
CA GLY A 77 -26.16 -16.45 -5.14
C GLY A 77 -26.00 -16.95 -3.71
N ILE A 78 -24.75 -17.24 -3.35
CA ILE A 78 -24.38 -17.73 -2.01
C ILE A 78 -23.16 -16.95 -1.55
N LEU A 79 -23.25 -16.32 -0.38
CA LEU A 79 -22.10 -15.80 0.34
C LEU A 79 -21.70 -16.84 1.38
N LYS A 80 -20.42 -17.14 1.49
CA LYS A 80 -19.91 -17.97 2.58
C LYS A 80 -18.65 -17.38 3.18
N ILE A 81 -18.47 -17.66 4.46
CA ILE A 81 -17.29 -17.28 5.20
C ILE A 81 -16.63 -18.56 5.70
N LYS A 82 -15.34 -18.72 5.42
CA LYS A 82 -14.52 -19.82 5.92
C LYS A 82 -13.42 -19.26 6.81
N THR A 83 -13.37 -19.71 8.07
CA THR A 83 -12.29 -19.40 9.00
C THR A 83 -11.17 -20.42 8.83
N ILE A 84 -9.96 -19.94 8.54
CA ILE A 84 -8.74 -20.75 8.38
C ILE A 84 -7.56 -20.15 9.18
N GLN A 85 -6.44 -20.87 9.26
CA GLN A 85 -5.20 -20.29 9.81
C GLN A 85 -4.66 -19.22 8.86
N ALA A 86 -4.02 -18.18 9.39
CA ALA A 86 -3.62 -17.01 8.62
C ALA A 86 -2.64 -17.32 7.47
N GLU A 87 -1.80 -18.35 7.63
CA GLU A 87 -0.79 -18.78 6.67
C GLU A 87 -1.36 -19.56 5.48
N GLN A 88 -2.55 -20.15 5.63
CA GLN A 88 -3.18 -20.97 4.60
C GLN A 88 -3.80 -20.10 3.50
N ASN A 89 -3.83 -20.58 2.26
CA ASN A 89 -4.39 -19.83 1.12
C ASN A 89 -5.92 -19.98 1.07
N CYS A 90 -6.68 -18.88 0.86
CA CYS A 90 -8.14 -18.97 0.74
C CYS A 90 -8.59 -19.82 -0.45
N GLU A 91 -7.84 -19.82 -1.57
CA GLU A 91 -8.21 -20.54 -2.79
C GLU A 91 -8.33 -22.06 -2.59
N GLU A 92 -7.57 -22.64 -1.66
CA GLU A 92 -7.64 -24.08 -1.32
C GLU A 92 -9.00 -24.48 -0.70
N PHE A 93 -9.74 -23.51 -0.17
CA PHE A 93 -11.01 -23.70 0.51
C PHE A 93 -12.22 -23.19 -0.31
N LEU A 94 -11.98 -22.73 -1.54
CA LEU A 94 -13.01 -22.12 -2.40
C LEU A 94 -14.22 -23.03 -2.64
N TYR A 95 -14.02 -24.35 -2.75
CA TYR A 95 -15.10 -25.31 -2.97
C TYR A 95 -15.56 -26.04 -1.70
N GLN A 96 -14.96 -25.75 -0.56
CA GLN A 96 -15.34 -26.35 0.72
C GLN A 96 -16.54 -25.62 1.34
N PRO A 97 -17.36 -26.27 2.18
CA PRO A 97 -18.45 -25.61 2.90
C PRO A 97 -17.92 -24.54 3.85
N GLY A 98 -18.65 -23.41 3.92
CA GLY A 98 -18.33 -22.31 4.83
C GLY A 98 -18.62 -22.66 6.29
N ASN A 99 -17.98 -21.95 7.22
CA ASN A 99 -18.40 -21.96 8.62
C ASN A 99 -19.75 -21.24 8.79
N GLN A 100 -20.01 -20.25 7.95
CA GLN A 100 -21.26 -19.51 7.87
C GLN A 100 -21.63 -19.31 6.39
N GLU A 101 -22.92 -19.42 6.07
CA GLU A 101 -23.43 -19.29 4.69
C GLU A 101 -24.75 -18.51 4.66
N TRP A 102 -24.85 -17.59 3.69
CA TRP A 102 -26.06 -16.86 3.36
C TRP A 102 -26.47 -17.23 1.94
N LYS A 103 -27.63 -17.88 1.84
CA LYS A 103 -28.19 -18.37 0.59
C LYS A 103 -29.26 -17.41 0.08
N ASN A 104 -29.75 -17.65 -1.12
CA ASN A 104 -30.84 -16.90 -1.75
C ASN A 104 -30.50 -15.42 -1.98
N LEU A 105 -29.24 -15.15 -2.37
CA LEU A 105 -28.78 -13.81 -2.71
C LEU A 105 -29.02 -13.51 -4.18
N LYS A 106 -29.52 -12.31 -4.46
CA LYS A 106 -29.71 -11.78 -5.80
C LYS A 106 -28.56 -10.89 -6.25
N ALA A 107 -27.95 -10.17 -5.31
CA ALA A 107 -26.83 -9.27 -5.57
C ALA A 107 -26.01 -9.08 -4.30
N LEU A 108 -24.72 -8.82 -4.49
CA LEU A 108 -23.79 -8.42 -3.44
C LEU A 108 -22.99 -7.21 -3.92
N GLN A 109 -22.82 -6.25 -3.03
CA GLN A 109 -21.89 -5.13 -3.17
C GLN A 109 -21.00 -5.10 -1.93
N TYR A 110 -19.74 -4.73 -2.11
CA TYR A 110 -18.91 -4.38 -0.97
C TYR A 110 -17.96 -3.22 -1.30
N SER A 111 -17.59 -2.49 -0.26
CA SER A 111 -16.55 -1.47 -0.31
C SER A 111 -15.61 -1.63 0.89
N VAL A 112 -14.36 -1.27 0.67
CA VAL A 112 -13.34 -1.22 1.72
C VAL A 112 -12.79 0.20 1.74
N GLU A 113 -13.24 0.99 2.71
CA GLU A 113 -12.83 2.39 2.85
C GLU A 113 -12.04 2.57 4.14
N ARG A 114 -10.73 2.86 4.02
CA ARG A 114 -9.78 3.13 5.12
C ARG A 114 -9.77 2.08 6.25
N ASN A 115 -10.77 2.13 7.11
CA ASN A 115 -10.95 1.33 8.32
C ASN A 115 -12.37 0.77 8.44
N MET A 116 -13.12 0.66 7.35
CA MET A 116 -14.48 0.12 7.35
C MET A 116 -14.66 -0.82 6.16
N VAL A 117 -15.23 -2.00 6.41
CA VAL A 117 -15.81 -2.84 5.37
C VAL A 117 -17.30 -2.64 5.39
N SER A 118 -17.87 -2.23 4.27
CA SER A 118 -19.31 -2.21 4.08
C SER A 118 -19.69 -3.32 3.11
N ILE A 119 -20.60 -4.21 3.53
CA ILE A 119 -21.17 -5.26 2.67
C ILE A 119 -22.67 -5.02 2.59
N SER A 120 -23.21 -5.01 1.37
CA SER A 120 -24.65 -4.93 1.13
C SER A 120 -25.12 -6.19 0.42
N LEU A 121 -26.00 -6.93 1.07
CA LEU A 121 -26.59 -8.17 0.57
C LEU A 121 -28.02 -7.90 0.15
N THR A 122 -28.35 -8.17 -1.11
CA THR A 122 -29.72 -8.11 -1.59
C THR A 122 -30.25 -9.51 -1.78
N ASN A 123 -31.31 -9.89 -1.07
CA ASN A 123 -31.92 -11.21 -1.20
C ASN A 123 -32.85 -11.30 -2.43
N THR A 124 -33.35 -12.50 -2.74
CA THR A 124 -34.31 -12.73 -3.84
C THR A 124 -35.64 -12.00 -3.67
N LYS A 125 -35.98 -11.59 -2.44
CA LYS A 125 -37.16 -10.77 -2.11
C LYS A 125 -36.87 -9.26 -2.17
N PHE A 126 -35.70 -8.85 -2.66
CA PHE A 126 -35.24 -7.45 -2.74
C PHE A 126 -35.10 -6.74 -1.39
N GLN A 127 -35.00 -7.49 -0.29
CA GLN A 127 -34.63 -6.92 1.00
C GLN A 127 -33.11 -6.77 1.06
N ILE A 128 -32.67 -5.62 1.59
CA ILE A 128 -31.26 -5.27 1.71
C ILE A 128 -30.83 -5.43 3.15
N GLU A 129 -29.80 -6.24 3.38
CA GLU A 129 -29.10 -6.37 4.64
C GLU A 129 -27.73 -5.70 4.48
N LYS A 130 -27.40 -4.77 5.39
CA LYS A 130 -26.15 -4.00 5.32
C LYS A 130 -25.31 -4.28 6.56
N TRP A 131 -24.05 -4.63 6.33
CA TRP A 131 -23.05 -4.83 7.38
C TRP A 131 -21.98 -3.76 7.25
N ASP A 132 -21.88 -2.89 8.25
CA ASP A 132 -20.83 -1.87 8.33
C ASP A 132 -19.89 -2.26 9.48
N VAL A 133 -18.72 -2.79 9.12
CA VAL A 133 -17.80 -3.38 10.08
C VAL A 133 -16.57 -2.48 10.24
N PRO A 134 -16.41 -1.82 11.40
CA PRO A 134 -15.22 -1.05 11.68
C PRO A 134 -14.03 -1.98 11.93
N LEU A 135 -12.89 -1.64 11.33
CA LEU A 135 -11.66 -2.38 11.41
C LEU A 135 -10.71 -1.61 12.34
N LEU A 136 -10.86 -1.87 13.64
CA LEU A 136 -10.27 -1.02 14.69
C LEU A 136 -8.74 -1.14 14.76
N ASN A 137 -8.18 -2.26 14.32
CA ASN A 137 -6.76 -2.58 14.47
C ASN A 137 -6.01 -2.68 13.13
N ILE A 138 -6.53 -2.10 12.04
CA ILE A 138 -5.77 -2.08 10.79
C ILE A 138 -4.62 -1.09 10.90
N PHE A 139 -3.48 -1.61 11.34
CA PHE A 139 -2.17 -1.06 11.06
C PHE A 139 -1.92 -1.19 9.55
N GLN A 140 -2.71 -0.48 8.73
CA GLN A 140 -2.26 -0.11 7.39
C GLN A 140 -0.97 0.60 7.69
N HIS A 141 0.17 0.03 7.25
CA HIS A 141 1.49 0.60 7.45
C HIS A 141 1.33 2.10 7.61
N PRO A 142 1.45 2.68 8.83
CA PRO A 142 1.35 4.13 8.92
C PRO A 142 2.37 4.56 7.89
N LYS A 143 1.93 5.20 6.78
CA LYS A 143 2.86 5.81 5.81
C LYS A 143 3.92 6.37 6.71
N PRO A 144 5.18 5.87 6.68
CA PRO A 144 6.09 6.08 7.80
C PRO A 144 5.97 7.55 8.10
N LYS A 145 5.35 7.89 9.24
CA LYS A 145 5.43 9.26 9.67
C LYS A 145 6.92 9.35 9.78
N SER A 146 7.52 10.18 8.91
CA SER A 146 8.88 10.57 9.06
C SER A 146 8.99 10.84 10.55
N LEU A 147 9.65 9.92 11.26
CA LEU A 147 10.06 10.22 12.60
C LEU A 147 11.11 11.26 12.30
N MET A 148 10.64 12.50 12.31
CA MET A 148 11.42 13.71 12.34
C MET A 148 12.60 13.36 13.23
N SER A 149 13.78 13.32 12.61
CA SER A 149 15.03 13.03 13.28
C SER A 149 15.04 13.80 14.59
N SER A 150 15.57 13.21 15.66
CA SER A 150 15.76 13.88 16.95
C SER A 150 16.53 15.22 16.87
N ALA A 151 17.07 15.57 15.70
CA ALA A 151 17.56 16.91 15.35
C ALA A 151 16.46 18.00 15.25
N GLU A 152 15.19 17.67 14.97
CA GLU A 152 14.09 18.65 14.91
C GLU A 152 13.53 19.02 16.30
N TYR A 153 13.91 18.30 17.35
CA TYR A 153 13.50 18.62 18.73
C TYR A 153 14.31 19.75 19.39
N ARG A 154 15.28 20.35 18.67
CA ARG A 154 16.07 21.51 19.15
C ARG A 154 15.91 22.78 18.31
N ALA A 155 14.90 22.85 17.45
CA ALA A 155 14.49 24.11 16.86
C ALA A 155 13.16 24.54 17.49
N PRO A 156 13.08 25.67 18.22
CA PRO A 156 11.82 26.16 18.73
C PRO A 156 10.87 26.41 17.56
N LYS A 157 9.64 25.88 17.70
CA LYS A 157 8.53 26.07 16.76
C LYS A 157 8.34 27.54 16.44
N ILE A 158 8.63 27.95 15.21
CA ILE A 158 7.98 29.11 14.60
C ILE A 158 7.55 28.72 13.19
N LEU A 159 6.26 28.46 13.05
CA LEU A 159 5.55 28.60 11.78
C LEU A 159 4.16 29.14 12.09
N HIS A 160 4.07 30.47 12.13
CA HIS A 160 2.94 31.22 11.60
C HIS A 160 3.50 32.53 11.04
N LEU A 161 3.78 32.55 9.74
CA LEU A 161 3.93 33.80 9.00
C LEU A 161 2.53 34.24 8.54
N THR A 162 1.77 34.79 9.48
CA THR A 162 0.94 35.96 9.15
C THR A 162 1.89 37.15 9.05
N PRO A 163 1.64 38.14 8.18
CA PRO A 163 2.49 39.33 8.10
C PRO A 163 2.24 40.18 9.36
N TYR A 164 3.02 39.92 10.41
CA TYR A 164 3.14 40.78 11.58
C TYR A 164 4.17 41.88 11.26
N LYS A 165 3.82 43.15 11.49
CA LYS A 165 4.71 44.31 11.32
C LYS A 165 5.95 44.13 12.20
N GLY A 166 7.06 43.67 11.61
CA GLY A 166 8.33 43.52 12.32
C GLY A 166 9.15 42.27 11.97
N VAL A 167 8.64 41.34 11.17
CA VAL A 167 9.45 40.17 10.76
C VAL A 167 10.41 40.58 9.65
N LEU A 168 11.72 40.45 9.93
CA LEU A 168 12.81 40.51 8.96
C LEU A 168 12.43 39.70 7.73
N GLN A 169 12.28 40.37 6.59
CA GLN A 169 12.20 39.71 5.29
C GLN A 169 13.38 38.74 5.19
N VAL A 170 13.11 37.43 5.12
CA VAL A 170 14.10 36.49 4.60
C VAL A 170 14.30 36.92 3.17
N ARG A 171 15.30 37.78 2.96
CA ARG A 171 15.71 38.18 1.64
C ARG A 171 15.99 36.88 0.90
N PRO A 172 15.37 36.63 -0.27
CA PRO A 172 15.82 35.53 -1.10
C PRO A 172 17.33 35.71 -1.21
N VAL A 173 18.10 34.72 -0.74
CA VAL A 173 19.53 34.73 -0.97
C VAL A 173 19.64 34.86 -2.48
N LYS A 174 20.25 35.95 -2.95
CA LYS A 174 20.57 36.17 -4.36
C LYS A 174 21.65 35.16 -4.76
N THR A 175 21.34 33.88 -4.69
CA THR A 175 22.17 32.82 -5.25
C THR A 175 21.74 32.66 -6.69
N THR A 176 22.70 32.87 -7.58
CA THR A 176 22.53 32.61 -9.01
C THR A 176 22.03 31.17 -9.18
N PRO A 177 20.91 30.95 -9.89
CA PRO A 177 20.40 29.61 -10.11
C PRO A 177 21.47 28.76 -10.80
N LEU A 178 21.62 27.51 -10.36
CA LEU A 178 22.52 26.56 -11.00
C LEU A 178 21.97 26.19 -12.38
N SER A 179 22.87 26.15 -13.36
CA SER A 179 22.53 25.76 -14.74
C SER A 179 22.09 24.30 -14.82
N ASN A 180 21.26 23.97 -15.81
CA ASN A 180 20.88 22.60 -16.10
C ASN A 180 22.13 21.71 -16.30
N LYS A 181 22.06 20.46 -15.82
CA LYS A 181 23.14 19.45 -15.76
C LYS A 181 24.34 19.80 -14.89
N LYS A 182 24.29 20.88 -14.09
CA LYS A 182 25.35 21.20 -13.14
C LYS A 182 25.25 20.29 -11.91
N LEU A 183 26.39 19.76 -11.47
CA LEU A 183 26.50 19.01 -10.22
C LEU A 183 26.15 19.92 -9.05
N CYS A 184 25.17 19.50 -8.25
CA CYS A 184 24.70 20.25 -7.09
C CYS A 184 25.00 19.55 -5.76
N HIS A 185 25.33 18.26 -5.79
CA HIS A 185 25.80 17.50 -4.64
C HIS A 185 26.82 16.47 -5.14
N ASP A 186 28.06 16.58 -4.68
CA ASP A 186 29.15 15.68 -5.04
C ASP A 186 29.33 14.58 -4.00
N ILE A 187 29.06 13.34 -4.41
CA ILE A 187 29.29 12.13 -3.60
C ILE A 187 30.32 11.30 -4.34
N ALA A 188 31.42 11.03 -3.66
CA ALA A 188 32.50 10.21 -4.17
C ALA A 188 32.11 8.72 -4.26
N ASP A 189 32.90 7.96 -5.00
CA ASP A 189 32.73 6.50 -5.15
C ASP A 189 32.96 5.73 -3.83
N ASP A 190 33.69 6.32 -2.88
CA ASP A 190 33.88 5.79 -1.52
C ASP A 190 32.72 6.17 -0.57
N CYS A 191 31.67 6.79 -1.10
CA CYS A 191 30.49 7.24 -0.39
C CYS A 191 30.73 8.37 0.63
N SER A 192 31.85 9.09 0.50
CA SER A 192 32.08 10.35 1.23
C SER A 192 31.43 11.54 0.52
N GLU A 193 30.85 12.45 1.29
CA GLU A 193 30.33 13.73 0.78
C GLU A 193 31.51 14.69 0.56
N ARG A 194 31.78 15.06 -0.70
CA ARG A 194 32.88 15.99 -1.05
C ARG A 194 32.47 17.45 -0.95
N SER A 195 31.19 17.74 -1.12
CA SER A 195 30.66 19.09 -1.05
C SER A 195 29.23 19.11 -0.53
N ALA A 196 28.91 20.16 0.24
CA ALA A 196 27.56 20.35 0.76
C ALA A 196 26.54 20.55 -0.37
N SER A 197 25.36 19.97 -0.17
CA SER A 197 24.24 20.03 -1.10
C SER A 197 23.80 21.47 -1.43
N SER A 198 24.01 21.89 -2.68
CA SER A 198 23.51 23.14 -3.26
C SER A 198 22.28 22.97 -4.15
N CYS A 199 21.67 21.77 -4.16
CA CYS A 199 20.57 21.43 -5.06
C CYS A 199 19.28 22.25 -4.90
N THR A 200 19.16 23.04 -3.82
CA THR A 200 18.09 24.04 -3.67
C THR A 200 18.20 25.19 -4.67
N GLN A 201 19.37 25.38 -5.27
CA GLN A 201 19.64 26.40 -6.29
C GLN A 201 19.30 25.94 -7.72
N CYS A 202 18.86 24.69 -7.92
CA CYS A 202 18.46 24.20 -9.23
C CYS A 202 17.05 24.71 -9.59
N ALA A 203 16.92 25.52 -10.64
CA ALA A 203 15.64 26.11 -11.04
C ALA A 203 14.58 25.07 -11.45
N GLU A 204 15.00 23.97 -12.07
CA GLU A 204 14.14 22.90 -12.61
C GLU A 204 14.13 21.63 -11.74
N GLY A 205 14.61 21.73 -10.49
CA GLY A 205 14.84 20.57 -9.63
C GLY A 205 16.13 19.81 -9.99
N TRP A 206 16.27 18.59 -9.48
CA TRP A 206 17.48 17.79 -9.63
C TRP A 206 17.14 16.30 -9.79
N TYR A 207 18.06 15.56 -10.41
CA TYR A 207 18.00 14.11 -10.52
C TYR A 207 19.27 13.48 -9.96
N GLU A 208 19.15 12.24 -9.48
CA GLU A 208 20.24 11.49 -8.87
C GLU A 208 20.76 10.43 -9.84
N ILE A 209 22.07 10.37 -9.99
CA ILE A 209 22.77 9.31 -10.73
C ILE A 209 23.32 8.32 -9.71
N THR A 210 23.18 7.03 -9.98
CA THR A 210 23.76 6.01 -9.11
C THR A 210 25.28 5.89 -9.36
N ASN A 211 26.07 6.03 -8.30
CA ASN A 211 27.54 5.80 -8.29
C ASN A 211 27.93 4.62 -7.37
N GLY A 212 26.93 3.91 -6.85
CA GLY A 212 27.11 2.79 -5.96
C GLY A 212 26.95 3.03 -4.48
N CYS A 213 26.77 4.27 -4.11
CA CYS A 213 26.53 4.64 -2.73
C CYS A 213 25.05 4.61 -2.37
N LYS A 214 24.78 4.65 -1.06
CA LYS A 214 23.42 4.84 -0.53
C LYS A 214 22.79 6.16 -0.98
N GLN A 215 23.60 7.13 -1.39
CA GLN A 215 23.20 8.35 -2.08
C GLN A 215 24.24 8.58 -3.17
N GLY A 216 23.80 8.86 -4.38
CA GLY A 216 24.70 9.20 -5.48
C GLY A 216 24.75 10.69 -5.77
N PRO A 217 25.63 11.11 -6.69
CA PRO A 217 25.76 12.50 -7.11
C PRO A 217 24.45 13.01 -7.73
N LYS A 218 24.15 14.28 -7.46
CA LYS A 218 22.92 14.95 -7.92
C LYS A 218 23.23 16.07 -8.89
N TYR A 219 22.43 16.15 -9.95
CA TYR A 219 22.58 17.12 -11.02
C TYR A 219 21.29 17.91 -11.20
N CYS A 220 21.39 19.20 -11.46
CA CYS A 220 20.23 20.04 -11.76
C CYS A 220 19.57 19.63 -13.09
N GLY A 221 18.24 19.62 -13.17
CA GLY A 221 17.48 19.38 -14.40
C GLY A 221 16.25 18.48 -14.20
N SER A 222 15.33 18.53 -15.17
CA SER A 222 13.99 17.92 -15.12
C SER A 222 13.92 16.42 -15.48
N ILE A 223 14.92 15.62 -15.11
CA ILE A 223 15.08 14.17 -15.42
C ILE A 223 15.56 13.89 -16.85
N ASN A 224 16.80 13.38 -16.96
CA ASN A 224 17.35 12.82 -18.21
C ASN A 224 17.94 11.41 -18.02
N CYS A 225 17.86 10.82 -16.83
CA CYS A 225 18.39 9.47 -16.61
C CYS A 225 17.47 8.40 -17.23
N GLY A 226 18.03 7.22 -17.54
CA GLY A 226 17.27 6.04 -17.97
C GLY A 226 16.97 5.95 -19.47
N THR A 227 17.33 6.95 -20.29
CA THR A 227 17.15 6.93 -21.75
C THR A 227 18.43 6.48 -22.47
N LYS A 228 18.34 6.16 -23.76
CA LYS A 228 19.49 5.65 -24.54
C LYS A 228 20.66 6.64 -24.50
N ASN A 229 21.86 6.13 -24.23
CA ASN A 229 23.09 6.90 -24.04
C ASN A 229 23.04 7.89 -22.86
N GLN A 230 22.15 7.68 -21.89
CA GLN A 230 22.10 8.46 -20.65
C GLN A 230 22.43 7.59 -19.43
N PRO A 231 22.82 8.20 -18.30
CA PRO A 231 23.06 7.47 -17.05
C PRO A 231 21.81 6.73 -16.60
N ALA A 232 21.96 5.53 -16.05
CA ALA A 232 20.82 4.79 -15.53
C ALA A 232 20.23 5.48 -14.30
N CYS A 233 18.90 5.54 -14.21
CA CYS A 233 18.23 6.10 -13.04
C CYS A 233 18.38 5.16 -11.84
N ARG A 234 18.42 5.72 -10.64
CA ARG A 234 18.35 4.92 -9.43
C ARG A 234 16.95 4.31 -9.26
N ARG A 235 16.86 2.99 -9.09
CA ARG A 235 15.62 2.33 -8.64
C ARG A 235 15.43 2.59 -7.15
N GLY A 236 14.23 3.00 -6.76
CA GLY A 236 13.91 3.25 -5.36
C GLY A 236 14.23 2.05 -4.46
N PHE A 237 14.60 2.31 -3.21
CA PHE A 237 15.08 1.31 -2.23
C PHE A 237 14.18 0.07 -2.07
N LYS A 238 12.88 0.17 -2.37
CA LYS A 238 11.93 -0.95 -2.31
C LYS A 238 12.27 -2.10 -3.29
N TYR A 239 13.03 -1.83 -4.35
CA TYR A 239 13.43 -2.82 -5.35
C TYR A 239 14.81 -3.44 -5.10
N GLN A 240 15.58 -2.94 -4.13
CA GLN A 240 16.90 -3.49 -3.80
C GLN A 240 16.73 -4.77 -2.97
N ARG A 241 16.81 -5.93 -3.62
CA ARG A 241 16.66 -7.26 -2.97
C ARG A 241 17.87 -7.66 -2.11
N THR A 242 18.99 -6.95 -2.18
CA THR A 242 20.23 -7.29 -1.46
C THR A 242 20.87 -6.07 -0.81
N LYS A 243 21.41 -6.25 0.40
CA LYS A 243 22.25 -5.27 1.13
C LYS A 243 23.71 -5.24 0.62
N SER A 244 23.99 -5.89 -0.50
CA SER A 244 25.34 -6.04 -1.03
C SER A 244 25.94 -4.67 -1.37
N GLU A 245 27.24 -4.51 -1.09
CA GLU A 245 28.04 -3.41 -1.61
C GLU A 245 27.83 -3.33 -3.13
N PHE A 246 27.58 -2.12 -3.62
CA PHE A 246 27.32 -1.93 -5.03
C PHE A 246 28.53 -2.37 -5.85
N ARG A 247 28.25 -3.22 -6.83
CA ARG A 247 29.13 -3.43 -7.96
C ARG A 247 28.33 -3.08 -9.18
N CYS A 248 28.89 -2.26 -10.08
CA CYS A 248 28.28 -2.05 -11.37
C CYS A 248 28.34 -3.39 -12.11
N LEU A 249 27.20 -4.09 -12.12
CA LEU A 249 27.00 -5.34 -12.82
C LEU A 249 26.06 -5.06 -13.99
N GLU A 250 26.27 -5.76 -15.10
CA GLU A 250 25.30 -5.76 -16.19
C GLU A 250 23.93 -6.17 -15.65
N ASP A 251 22.89 -5.45 -16.06
CA ASP A 251 21.50 -5.61 -15.59
C ASP A 251 21.30 -5.54 -14.07
N ALA A 252 22.13 -4.74 -13.39
CA ALA A 252 22.00 -4.60 -11.96
C ALA A 252 20.64 -4.07 -11.50
N SER A 253 20.04 -4.78 -10.55
CA SER A 253 18.68 -4.53 -10.02
C SER A 253 18.48 -3.18 -9.31
N PHE A 254 19.53 -2.40 -9.07
CA PHE A 254 19.46 -1.08 -8.44
C PHE A 254 19.35 0.07 -9.46
N ALA A 255 19.55 -0.20 -10.75
CA ALA A 255 19.56 0.80 -11.81
C ALA A 255 18.38 0.55 -12.77
N TYR A 256 17.83 1.62 -13.32
CA TYR A 256 16.68 1.60 -14.22
C TYR A 256 17.06 2.23 -15.56
N CYS A 257 16.79 1.47 -16.62
CA CYS A 257 16.79 1.91 -17.99
C CYS A 257 15.39 1.71 -18.57
N ALA A 258 15.02 2.54 -19.55
CA ALA A 258 13.77 2.41 -20.27
C ALA A 258 13.68 1.05 -20.98
N LYS A 259 12.45 0.62 -21.29
CA LYS A 259 12.17 -0.69 -21.88
C LYS A 259 12.97 -0.87 -23.18
N GLY A 260 13.68 -2.00 -23.29
CA GLY A 260 14.50 -2.34 -24.46
C GLY A 260 15.94 -1.85 -24.40
N LEU A 261 16.34 -1.16 -23.32
CA LEU A 261 17.72 -0.76 -23.07
C LEU A 261 18.33 -1.65 -21.98
N ILE A 262 19.63 -1.95 -22.11
CA ILE A 262 20.40 -2.70 -21.13
C ILE A 262 21.34 -1.78 -20.34
N ILE A 263 21.72 -2.21 -19.14
CA ILE A 263 22.69 -1.47 -18.32
C ILE A 263 24.09 -1.91 -18.71
N GLN A 264 24.91 -0.98 -19.21
CA GLN A 264 26.35 -1.16 -19.38
C GLN A 264 27.13 -0.28 -18.39
N CYS A 265 28.21 -0.82 -17.84
CA CYS A 265 29.05 -0.12 -16.88
C CYS A 265 30.23 0.58 -17.56
N GLN A 266 30.37 1.88 -17.34
CA GLN A 266 31.59 2.64 -17.65
C GLN A 266 32.25 3.02 -16.32
N GLY A 267 33.22 2.20 -15.89
CA GLY A 267 33.75 2.26 -14.52
C GLY A 267 32.67 1.89 -13.50
N ASN A 268 32.47 2.73 -12.48
CA ASN A 268 31.41 2.57 -11.46
C ASN A 268 30.06 3.17 -11.86
N SER A 269 29.95 3.77 -13.04
CA SER A 269 28.73 4.46 -13.49
C SER A 269 27.96 3.61 -14.51
N PRO A 270 26.69 3.24 -14.24
CA PRO A 270 25.85 2.53 -15.19
C PRO A 270 25.19 3.48 -16.20
N TYR A 271 25.20 3.08 -17.47
CA TYR A 271 24.58 3.77 -18.60
C TYR A 271 23.59 2.86 -19.31
N CYS A 272 22.57 3.45 -19.93
CA CYS A 272 21.55 2.73 -20.68
C CYS A 272 21.89 2.72 -22.18
N ILE A 273 21.93 1.53 -22.79
CA ILE A 273 22.31 1.33 -24.19
C ILE A 273 21.23 0.59 -24.96
#